data_AF-A0A2H0A135-F1
#
_entry.id   AF-A0A2H0A135-F1
#
_cell.length_a   1.000
_cell.length_b   1.000
_cell.length_c   1.000
_cell.angle_alpha   90.00
_cell.angle_beta   90.00
_cell.angle_gamma   90.00
#
_symmetry.space_group_name_H-M   'P 1'
#
loop_
_entity.id
_entity.type
_entity.pdbx_description
1 polymer ?
#
loop_
_entity_poly.entity_id
_entity_poly.type
_entity_poly.pdbx_seq_one_letter_code
_entity_poly.pdbx_strand_id
1 'polypeptide(L)'
;FSNDPPYSLEDARPKIKAALDGSPQIFEWLTTDHTGKKLWVEISAKKIILFAGSRLLFFVRKISDCKKTEERLLRFISIVDQIGEGVATADLNGIITYVNQAWSDMHGYSSQTLIGKHLSVFHSDEQNLNEVTPINKKVLRLGYHRGEVGHKRSNGSLFTTYMTSTLQKDENGRVVGYIGVATDLSEQKKVEDALRENEIKFRYLFNLSPQPISMTDLNGKILDVNEKFCEKMRYSRKDVIGKSLLDLGFPAEDRQRFIDQLTQNGDVAGYEISLQLLNKEVMQVQLYAKLIEIKNSFYALTVFHDITPQHRLEAQLVQSQKMEAIGTLAGGIAHDFNNILSAILGYIELARIYIEPDNKVFQYLEEVFKAGNRAKDLVRQILSISRQTEQKRKPVNITVIIREALH
;
A
#
# COMPACT_ATOMS: atom_id res chain seq x y z
N PHE A 1 8.01 -19.56 -45.53
CA PHE A 1 8.12 -19.77 -46.99
C PHE A 1 8.25 -21.26 -47.24
N SER A 2 7.32 -21.85 -47.99
CA SER A 2 7.36 -23.26 -48.36
C SER A 2 8.58 -23.52 -49.24
N ASN A 3 9.31 -24.59 -48.96
CA ASN A 3 10.44 -25.06 -49.77
C ASN A 3 9.97 -25.95 -50.95
N ASP A 4 8.66 -25.98 -51.20
CA ASP A 4 8.09 -26.65 -52.36
C ASP A 4 8.20 -25.75 -53.60
N PRO A 5 8.71 -26.29 -54.73
CA PRO A 5 8.86 -25.52 -55.95
C PRO A 5 7.47 -25.16 -56.51
N PRO A 6 7.14 -23.87 -56.68
CA PRO A 6 5.92 -23.46 -57.38
C PRO A 6 6.03 -23.60 -58.91
N TYR A 7 7.11 -24.20 -59.41
CA TYR A 7 7.53 -24.09 -60.80
C TYR A 7 7.41 -25.43 -61.53
N SER A 8 6.36 -25.56 -62.33
CA SER A 8 6.04 -26.72 -63.14
C SER A 8 6.53 -26.56 -64.60
N LEU A 9 6.49 -27.64 -65.38
CA LEU A 9 6.67 -27.56 -66.84
C LEU A 9 5.64 -26.61 -67.48
N GLU A 10 4.46 -26.43 -66.87
CA GLU A 10 3.44 -25.49 -67.32
C GLU A 10 3.86 -24.03 -67.13
N ASP A 11 4.63 -23.72 -66.08
CA ASP A 11 5.17 -22.38 -65.82
C ASP A 11 6.39 -22.04 -66.70
N ALA A 12 7.13 -23.06 -67.13
CA ALA A 12 8.32 -22.91 -67.98
C ALA A 12 7.95 -22.70 -69.46
N ARG A 13 6.94 -23.44 -69.96
CA ARG A 13 6.51 -23.40 -71.37
C ARG A 13 6.21 -21.99 -71.91
N PRO A 14 5.41 -21.13 -71.26
CA PRO A 14 5.10 -19.80 -71.78
C PRO A 14 6.34 -18.90 -71.83
N LYS A 15 7.26 -19.02 -70.85
CA LYS A 15 8.53 -18.27 -70.83
C LYS A 15 9.46 -18.73 -71.96
N ILE A 16 9.57 -20.04 -72.19
CA ILE A 16 10.37 -20.58 -73.30
C ILE A 16 9.78 -20.18 -74.65
N LYS A 17 8.44 -20.20 -74.78
CA LYS A 17 7.73 -19.77 -76.00
C LYS A 17 7.96 -18.28 -76.28
N ALA A 18 7.80 -17.41 -75.28
CA ALA A 18 8.08 -15.98 -75.41
C ALA A 18 9.55 -15.72 -75.82
N ALA A 19 10.49 -16.49 -75.27
CA ALA A 19 11.90 -16.41 -75.66
C ALA A 19 12.13 -16.87 -77.12
N LEU A 20 11.41 -17.90 -77.60
CA LEU A 20 11.44 -18.35 -79.00
C LEU A 20 10.81 -17.36 -79.98
N ASP A 21 9.80 -16.61 -79.52
CA ASP A 21 9.11 -15.59 -80.31
C ASP A 21 9.95 -14.30 -80.43
N GLY A 22 11.09 -14.23 -79.72
CA GLY A 22 12.09 -13.16 -79.84
C GLY A 22 12.17 -12.23 -78.63
N SER A 23 11.35 -12.44 -77.60
CA SER A 23 11.32 -11.65 -76.37
C SER A 23 12.19 -12.29 -75.28
N PRO A 24 13.39 -11.76 -74.97
CA PRO A 24 14.26 -12.35 -73.96
C PRO A 24 13.55 -12.49 -72.61
N GLN A 25 13.72 -13.63 -71.94
CA GLN A 25 13.14 -13.89 -70.62
C GLN A 25 14.24 -14.02 -69.58
N ILE A 26 14.03 -13.46 -68.40
CA ILE A 26 14.90 -13.62 -67.22
C ILE A 26 14.00 -14.02 -66.05
N PHE A 27 14.33 -15.12 -65.37
CA PHE A 27 13.56 -15.60 -64.23
C PHE A 27 14.42 -16.45 -63.28
N GLU A 28 14.05 -16.47 -62.01
CA GLU A 28 14.65 -17.35 -61.00
C GLU A 28 13.97 -18.72 -61.01
N TRP A 29 14.74 -19.78 -60.81
CA TRP A 29 14.26 -21.15 -60.81
C TRP A 29 15.04 -22.01 -59.81
N LEU A 30 14.34 -22.90 -59.11
CA LEU A 30 14.97 -23.90 -58.24
C LEU A 30 15.22 -25.17 -59.07
N THR A 31 16.49 -25.48 -59.31
CA THR A 31 16.92 -26.67 -60.06
C THR A 31 17.70 -27.64 -59.17
N THR A 32 18.04 -28.82 -59.70
CA THR A 32 18.92 -29.79 -59.04
C THR A 32 20.21 -29.94 -59.83
N ASP A 33 21.36 -30.03 -59.16
CA ASP A 33 22.61 -30.37 -59.82
C ASP A 33 22.72 -31.89 -60.08
N HIS A 34 23.82 -32.29 -60.73
CA HIS A 34 24.14 -33.68 -61.02
C HIS A 34 24.26 -34.58 -59.77
N THR A 35 24.34 -34.01 -58.57
CA THR A 35 24.39 -34.74 -57.29
C THR A 35 23.02 -34.82 -56.60
N GLY A 36 21.98 -34.24 -57.20
CA GLY A 36 20.62 -34.17 -56.63
C GLY A 36 20.43 -33.02 -55.63
N LYS A 37 21.42 -32.15 -55.43
CA LYS A 37 21.32 -31.01 -54.51
C LYS A 37 20.51 -29.90 -55.16
N LYS A 38 19.54 -29.34 -54.42
CA LYS A 38 18.73 -28.19 -54.87
C LYS A 38 19.57 -26.90 -54.88
N LEU A 39 19.48 -26.14 -55.97
CA LEU A 39 20.12 -24.83 -56.12
C LEU A 39 19.21 -23.83 -56.85
N TRP A 40 19.19 -22.61 -56.36
CA TRP A 40 18.59 -21.48 -57.07
C TRP A 40 19.50 -21.00 -58.19
N VAL A 41 18.92 -20.85 -59.38
CA VAL A 41 19.54 -20.29 -60.58
C VAL A 41 18.69 -19.16 -61.15
N GLU A 42 19.34 -18.12 -61.66
CA GLU A 42 18.76 -17.17 -62.58
C GLU A 42 18.99 -17.70 -64.00
N ILE A 43 17.91 -17.86 -64.76
CA ILE A 43 17.94 -18.32 -66.15
C ILE A 43 17.59 -17.15 -67.05
N SER A 44 18.50 -16.79 -67.95
CA SER A 44 18.23 -15.88 -69.05
C SER A 44 18.12 -16.67 -70.35
N ALA A 45 16.98 -16.57 -71.03
CA ALA A 45 16.68 -17.27 -72.28
C ALA A 45 16.54 -16.26 -73.42
N LYS A 46 17.33 -16.42 -74.49
CA LYS A 46 17.32 -15.51 -75.65
C LYS A 46 17.37 -16.30 -76.97
N LYS A 47 16.56 -15.88 -77.95
CA LYS A 47 16.66 -16.40 -79.32
C LYS A 47 17.95 -15.94 -79.99
N ILE A 48 18.65 -16.86 -80.61
CA ILE A 48 19.81 -16.61 -81.47
C ILE A 48 19.61 -17.30 -82.83
N ILE A 49 20.21 -16.75 -83.89
CA ILE A 49 20.20 -17.34 -85.23
C ILE A 49 21.61 -17.82 -85.53
N LEU A 50 21.78 -19.12 -85.80
CA LEU A 50 23.07 -19.73 -86.12
C LEU A 50 22.96 -20.60 -87.37
N PHE A 51 23.79 -20.30 -88.37
CA PHE A 51 24.10 -21.00 -89.63
C PHE A 51 22.94 -21.47 -90.54
N ALA A 52 21.82 -21.97 -90.01
CA ALA A 52 20.60 -22.32 -90.78
C ALA A 52 19.33 -22.48 -89.92
N GLY A 53 19.29 -22.03 -88.65
CA GLY A 53 18.10 -22.18 -87.80
C GLY A 53 18.06 -21.31 -86.54
N SER A 54 16.85 -21.08 -86.03
CA SER A 54 16.62 -20.39 -84.76
C SER A 54 16.92 -21.34 -83.58
N ARG A 55 17.75 -20.91 -82.64
CA ARG A 55 18.03 -21.64 -81.39
C ARG A 55 17.78 -20.75 -80.17
N LEU A 56 17.54 -21.37 -79.03
CA LEU A 56 17.52 -20.71 -77.73
C LEU A 56 18.90 -20.82 -77.08
N LEU A 57 19.45 -19.69 -76.66
CA LEU A 57 20.59 -19.62 -75.78
C LEU A 57 20.10 -19.42 -74.35
N PHE A 58 20.53 -20.30 -73.45
CA PHE A 58 20.27 -20.18 -72.01
C PHE A 58 21.56 -19.80 -71.30
N PHE A 59 21.53 -18.69 -70.55
CA PHE A 59 22.53 -18.40 -69.53
C PHE A 59 21.95 -18.77 -68.18
N VAL A 60 22.70 -19.55 -67.42
CA VAL A 60 22.30 -20.00 -66.09
C VAL A 60 23.32 -19.51 -65.09
N ARG A 61 22.90 -18.61 -64.20
CA ARG A 61 23.74 -18.07 -63.12
C ARG A 61 23.26 -18.63 -61.79
N LYS A 62 24.16 -19.23 -61.00
CA LYS A 62 23.84 -19.68 -59.64
C LYS A 62 23.61 -18.45 -58.73
N ILE A 63 22.48 -18.41 -58.04
CA ILE A 63 22.10 -17.34 -57.09
C ILE A 63 21.79 -17.84 -55.68
N SER A 64 22.06 -19.13 -55.41
CA SER A 64 21.74 -19.78 -54.12
C SER A 64 22.37 -19.11 -52.91
N ASP A 65 23.58 -18.57 -53.05
CA ASP A 65 24.30 -17.93 -51.95
C ASP A 65 23.68 -16.54 -51.64
N CYS A 66 23.17 -15.84 -52.65
CA CYS A 66 22.42 -14.59 -52.50
C CYS A 66 21.11 -14.84 -51.74
N LYS A 67 20.29 -15.81 -52.18
CA LYS A 67 19.03 -16.17 -51.51
C LYS A 67 19.20 -16.60 -50.06
N LYS A 68 20.22 -17.42 -49.75
CA LYS A 68 20.52 -17.81 -48.36
C LYS A 68 20.91 -16.63 -47.48
N THR A 69 21.54 -15.61 -48.05
CA THR A 69 21.94 -14.40 -47.31
C THR A 69 20.73 -13.51 -47.03
N GLU A 70 19.87 -13.34 -48.03
CA GLU A 70 18.59 -12.62 -47.91
C GLU A 70 17.67 -13.27 -46.87
N GLU A 71 17.49 -14.60 -46.92
CA GLU A 71 16.69 -15.33 -45.92
C GLU A 71 17.25 -15.21 -44.50
N ARG A 72 18.58 -15.25 -44.35
CA ARG A 72 19.23 -15.05 -43.04
C ARG A 72 19.01 -13.64 -42.50
N LEU A 73 19.09 -12.63 -43.38
CA LEU A 73 18.85 -11.23 -43.00
C LEU A 73 17.40 -11.01 -42.58
N LEU A 74 16.44 -11.50 -43.36
CA LEU A 74 15.01 -11.43 -43.03
C LEU A 74 14.70 -12.16 -41.71
N ARG A 75 15.33 -13.32 -41.47
CA ARG A 75 15.20 -14.04 -40.20
C ARG A 75 15.76 -13.23 -39.03
N PHE A 76 16.90 -12.55 -39.22
CA PHE A 76 17.49 -11.72 -38.17
C PHE A 76 16.61 -10.50 -37.85
N ILE A 77 16.10 -9.80 -38.86
CA ILE A 77 15.16 -8.68 -38.70
C ILE A 77 13.91 -9.16 -37.94
N SER A 78 13.34 -10.31 -38.33
CA SER A 78 12.16 -10.87 -37.64
C SER A 78 12.43 -11.21 -36.18
N ILE A 79 13.64 -11.67 -35.82
CA ILE A 79 13.99 -11.94 -34.42
C ILE A 79 14.05 -10.63 -33.64
N VAL A 80 14.69 -9.60 -34.20
CA VAL A 80 14.83 -8.28 -33.57
C VAL A 80 13.46 -7.59 -33.40
N ASP A 81 12.54 -7.77 -34.34
CA ASP A 81 11.18 -7.21 -34.26
C ASP A 81 10.27 -7.97 -33.27
N GLN A 82 10.53 -9.25 -33.01
CA GLN A 82 9.76 -10.05 -32.03
C GLN A 82 10.22 -9.85 -30.59
N ILE A 83 11.41 -9.28 -30.38
CA ILE A 83 11.89 -8.93 -29.04
C ILE A 83 11.09 -7.71 -28.55
N GLY A 84 10.54 -7.80 -27.33
CA GLY A 84 9.78 -6.72 -26.70
C GLY A 84 10.62 -5.51 -26.27
N GLU A 85 11.95 -5.59 -26.43
CA GLU A 85 12.87 -4.47 -26.22
C GLU A 85 12.99 -3.63 -27.50
N GLY A 86 13.00 -2.31 -27.33
CA GLY A 86 13.26 -1.41 -28.43
C GLY A 86 14.72 -1.51 -28.85
N VAL A 87 14.99 -1.62 -30.14
CA VAL A 87 16.34 -1.57 -30.71
C VAL A 87 16.41 -0.42 -31.70
N ALA A 88 17.45 0.41 -31.57
CA ALA A 88 17.78 1.47 -32.51
C ALA A 88 19.27 1.46 -32.83
N THR A 89 19.61 1.79 -34.07
CA THR A 89 20.99 2.06 -34.48
C THR A 89 21.10 3.46 -35.07
N ALA A 90 22.27 4.07 -34.89
CA ALA A 90 22.57 5.37 -35.45
C ALA A 90 24.01 5.41 -35.95
N ASP A 91 24.31 6.30 -36.89
CA ASP A 91 25.67 6.57 -37.34
C ASP A 91 26.50 7.34 -36.28
N LEU A 92 27.76 7.63 -36.59
CA LEU A 92 28.65 8.40 -35.71
C LEU A 92 28.17 9.83 -35.42
N ASN A 93 27.32 10.40 -36.28
CA ASN A 93 26.73 11.72 -36.11
C ASN A 93 25.41 11.66 -35.31
N GLY A 94 25.01 10.48 -34.84
CA GLY A 94 23.75 10.29 -34.10
C GLY A 94 22.51 10.30 -34.99
N ILE A 95 22.66 10.10 -36.30
CA ILE A 95 21.54 9.97 -37.24
C ILE A 95 21.04 8.53 -37.23
N ILE A 96 19.75 8.35 -36.98
CA ILE A 96 19.10 7.05 -36.86
C ILE A 96 19.12 6.32 -38.21
N THR A 97 19.67 5.12 -38.22
CA THR A 97 19.80 4.26 -39.41
C THR A 97 18.83 3.09 -39.40
N TYR A 98 18.42 2.62 -38.22
CA TYR A 98 17.43 1.56 -38.07
C TYR A 98 16.72 1.68 -36.72
N VAL A 99 15.45 1.29 -36.68
CA VAL A 99 14.66 1.06 -35.46
C VAL A 99 13.77 -0.16 -35.67
N ASN A 100 13.62 -0.99 -34.65
CA ASN A 100 12.65 -2.08 -34.66
C ASN A 100 11.24 -1.58 -34.30
N GLN A 101 10.24 -2.45 -34.45
CA GLN A 101 8.85 -2.09 -34.15
C GLN A 101 8.65 -1.70 -32.67
N ALA A 102 9.27 -2.41 -31.73
CA ALA A 102 9.15 -2.12 -30.30
C ALA A 102 9.66 -0.72 -29.93
N TRP A 103 10.76 -0.26 -30.56
CA TRP A 103 11.26 1.11 -30.35
C TRP A 103 10.25 2.15 -30.84
N SER A 104 9.65 1.90 -32.00
CA SER A 104 8.62 2.73 -32.60
C SER A 104 7.37 2.85 -31.71
N ASP A 105 6.85 1.71 -31.27
CA ASP A 105 5.65 1.64 -30.40
C ASP A 105 5.91 2.32 -29.06
N MET A 106 7.06 2.05 -28.45
CA MET A 106 7.51 2.70 -27.23
C MET A 106 7.55 4.23 -27.39
N HIS A 107 8.20 4.76 -28.42
CA HIS A 107 8.33 6.22 -28.52
C HIS A 107 7.13 6.91 -29.19
N GLY A 108 6.17 6.14 -29.72
CA GLY A 108 5.00 6.66 -30.43
C GLY A 108 5.31 7.27 -31.79
N TYR A 109 6.38 6.81 -32.45
CA TYR A 109 6.78 7.26 -33.79
C TYR A 109 6.75 6.11 -34.79
N SER A 110 6.38 6.39 -36.03
CA SER A 110 6.60 5.42 -37.12
C SER A 110 8.08 5.32 -37.47
N SER A 111 8.55 4.11 -37.78
CA SER A 111 9.95 3.85 -38.14
C SER A 111 10.40 4.72 -39.32
N GLN A 112 9.57 4.86 -40.35
CA GLN A 112 9.82 5.72 -41.52
C GLN A 112 10.05 7.20 -41.16
N THR A 113 9.42 7.69 -40.10
CA THR A 113 9.60 9.08 -39.64
C THR A 113 10.85 9.25 -38.79
N LEU A 114 11.38 8.16 -38.22
CA LEU A 114 12.58 8.18 -37.36
C LEU A 114 13.87 8.04 -38.16
N ILE A 115 13.88 7.23 -39.23
CA ILE A 115 15.08 7.06 -40.06
C ILE A 115 15.52 8.43 -40.62
N GLY A 116 16.81 8.74 -40.48
CA GLY A 116 17.39 10.01 -40.90
C GLY A 116 17.25 11.17 -39.91
N LYS A 117 16.52 10.99 -38.79
CA LYS A 117 16.49 11.98 -37.69
C LYS A 117 17.63 11.77 -36.72
N HIS A 118 17.98 12.82 -35.99
CA HIS A 118 18.97 12.75 -34.92
C HIS A 118 18.38 12.18 -33.62
N LEU A 119 19.16 11.38 -32.87
CA LEU A 119 18.76 10.74 -31.60
C LEU A 119 18.26 11.70 -30.52
N SER A 120 18.58 12.99 -30.62
CA SER A 120 18.07 14.03 -29.72
C SER A 120 16.55 14.18 -29.74
N VAL A 121 15.86 13.65 -30.77
CA VAL A 121 14.39 13.66 -30.84
C VAL A 121 13.73 12.98 -29.64
N PHE A 122 14.40 11.96 -29.06
CA PHE A 122 13.91 11.18 -27.93
C PHE A 122 14.16 11.84 -26.57
N HIS A 123 14.73 13.04 -26.53
CA HIS A 123 15.14 13.68 -25.29
C HIS A 123 14.64 15.13 -25.23
N SER A 124 14.44 15.66 -24.02
CA SER A 124 14.37 17.10 -23.81
C SER A 124 15.77 17.72 -23.84
N ASP A 125 15.85 19.05 -23.93
CA ASP A 125 17.14 19.75 -23.89
C ASP A 125 17.85 19.52 -22.54
N GLU A 126 17.09 19.47 -21.45
CA GLU A 126 17.59 19.16 -20.11
C GLU A 126 18.15 17.73 -20.01
N GLN A 127 17.41 16.73 -20.52
CA GLN A 127 17.86 15.34 -20.56
C GLN A 127 19.12 15.17 -21.42
N ASN A 128 19.17 15.86 -22.56
CA ASN A 128 20.35 15.83 -23.43
C ASN A 128 21.61 16.34 -22.71
N LEU A 129 21.49 17.44 -21.97
CA LEU A 129 22.60 18.06 -21.26
C LEU A 129 23.05 17.22 -20.06
N ASN A 130 22.10 16.79 -19.23
CA ASN A 130 22.38 16.23 -17.90
C ASN A 130 22.56 14.71 -17.91
N GLU A 131 21.92 13.99 -18.83
CA GLU A 131 21.92 12.52 -18.86
C GLU A 131 22.66 12.00 -20.10
N VAL A 132 22.21 12.38 -21.30
CA VAL A 132 22.66 11.78 -22.57
C VAL A 132 24.11 12.14 -22.89
N THR A 133 24.50 13.40 -22.74
CA THR A 133 25.87 13.84 -23.05
C THR A 133 26.92 13.12 -22.20
N PRO A 134 26.76 13.01 -20.86
CA PRO A 134 27.63 12.17 -20.02
C PRO A 134 27.64 10.69 -20.42
N ILE A 135 26.48 10.13 -20.78
CA ILE A 135 26.37 8.72 -21.21
C ILE A 135 27.14 8.49 -22.51
N ASN A 136 26.94 9.33 -23.52
CA ASN A 136 27.63 9.22 -24.81
C ASN A 136 29.16 9.28 -24.64
N LYS A 137 29.66 10.16 -23.76
CA LYS A 137 31.10 10.21 -23.40
C LYS A 137 31.59 8.89 -22.78
N LYS A 138 30.79 8.25 -21.91
CA LYS A 138 31.13 6.95 -21.33
C LYS A 138 31.13 5.85 -22.38
N VAL A 139 30.13 5.80 -23.26
CA VAL A 139 30.06 4.81 -24.35
C VAL A 139 31.27 4.94 -25.28
N LEU A 140 31.65 6.16 -25.67
CA LEU A 140 32.83 6.39 -26.50
C LEU A 140 34.14 5.97 -25.80
N ARG A 141 34.25 6.17 -24.49
CA ARG A 141 35.46 5.84 -23.72
C ARG A 141 35.58 4.35 -23.38
N LEU A 142 34.48 3.72 -22.99
CA LEU A 142 34.43 2.35 -22.45
C LEU A 142 33.92 1.32 -23.45
N GLY A 143 33.36 1.76 -24.58
CA GLY A 143 32.72 0.92 -25.59
C GLY A 143 31.27 0.54 -25.30
N TYR A 144 30.80 0.76 -24.06
CA TYR A 144 29.43 0.47 -23.66
C TYR A 144 28.98 1.30 -22.44
N HIS A 145 27.66 1.42 -22.26
CA HIS A 145 27.02 1.92 -21.05
C HIS A 145 25.68 1.21 -20.82
N ARG A 146 25.30 1.03 -19.56
CA ARG A 146 24.00 0.50 -19.16
C ARG A 146 23.45 1.30 -17.99
N GLY A 147 22.20 1.72 -18.06
CA GLY A 147 21.57 2.54 -17.01
C GLY A 147 20.19 3.07 -17.39
N GLU A 148 19.56 3.74 -16.43
CA GLU A 148 18.30 4.46 -16.66
C GLU A 148 18.56 5.77 -17.41
N VAL A 149 17.71 6.08 -18.38
CA VAL A 149 17.74 7.32 -19.17
C VAL A 149 16.31 7.79 -19.37
N GLY A 150 16.06 9.08 -19.12
CA GLY A 150 14.79 9.72 -19.42
C GLY A 150 14.61 9.94 -20.92
N HIS A 151 13.52 9.42 -21.48
CA HIS A 151 13.11 9.62 -22.86
C HIS A 151 11.82 10.44 -22.96
N LYS A 152 11.52 10.88 -24.17
CA LYS A 152 10.36 11.66 -24.58
C LYS A 152 9.66 10.97 -25.75
N ARG A 153 8.34 10.79 -25.63
CA ARG A 153 7.50 10.25 -26.70
C ARG A 153 7.11 11.34 -27.71
N SER A 154 6.55 10.94 -28.84
CA SER A 154 6.08 11.86 -29.90
C SER A 154 5.03 12.87 -29.44
N ASN A 155 4.21 12.51 -28.45
CA ASN A 155 3.22 13.40 -27.82
C ASN A 155 3.82 14.35 -26.75
N GLY A 156 5.14 14.29 -26.52
CA GLY A 156 5.85 15.11 -25.53
C GLY A 156 5.89 14.53 -24.11
N SER A 157 5.20 13.42 -23.82
CA SER A 157 5.27 12.78 -22.50
C SER A 157 6.66 12.22 -22.22
N LEU A 158 7.13 12.40 -20.98
CA LEU A 158 8.41 11.88 -20.52
C LEU A 158 8.20 10.51 -19.86
N PHE A 159 9.17 9.62 -20.04
CA PHE A 159 9.18 8.31 -19.42
C PHE A 159 10.61 7.84 -19.19
N THR A 160 10.80 6.93 -18.24
CA THR A 160 12.12 6.34 -17.99
C THR A 160 12.30 5.08 -18.83
N THR A 161 13.46 4.97 -19.46
CA THR A 161 13.92 3.74 -20.09
C THR A 161 15.12 3.18 -19.36
N TYR A 162 15.30 1.87 -19.42
CA TYR A 162 16.57 1.24 -19.11
C TYR A 162 17.28 0.93 -20.41
N MET A 163 18.42 1.58 -20.64
CA MET A 163 19.16 1.50 -21.89
C MET A 163 20.46 0.74 -21.74
N THR A 164 20.77 -0.05 -22.76
CA THR A 164 22.13 -0.53 -23.04
C THR A 164 22.60 0.09 -24.35
N SER A 165 23.65 0.89 -24.29
CA SER A 165 24.23 1.58 -25.45
C SER A 165 25.63 1.04 -25.72
N THR A 166 25.91 0.64 -26.95
CA THR A 166 27.19 0.06 -27.38
C THR A 166 27.66 0.68 -28.69
N LEU A 167 28.96 0.55 -28.99
CA LEU A 167 29.53 0.97 -30.26
C LEU A 167 29.35 -0.11 -31.34
N GLN A 168 28.82 0.28 -32.50
CA GLN A 168 28.79 -0.55 -33.69
C GLN A 168 30.15 -0.51 -34.38
N LYS A 169 30.69 -1.67 -34.76
CA LYS A 169 31.97 -1.78 -35.49
C LYS A 169 31.77 -2.46 -36.84
N ASP A 170 32.56 -2.06 -37.84
CA ASP A 170 32.67 -2.75 -39.12
C ASP A 170 33.54 -4.01 -39.03
N GLU A 171 33.68 -4.72 -40.15
CA GLU A 171 34.51 -5.94 -40.26
C GLU A 171 35.99 -5.70 -39.94
N ASN A 172 36.47 -4.46 -40.04
CA ASN A 172 37.84 -4.06 -39.73
C ASN A 172 37.99 -3.55 -38.28
N GLY A 173 36.94 -3.64 -37.47
CA GLY A 173 36.92 -3.18 -36.08
C GLY A 173 36.80 -1.66 -35.91
N ARG A 174 36.57 -0.91 -36.99
CA ARG A 174 36.37 0.55 -36.94
C ARG A 174 34.97 0.85 -36.45
N VAL A 175 34.84 1.83 -35.56
CA VAL A 175 33.54 2.26 -35.05
C VAL A 175 32.79 2.98 -36.17
N VAL A 176 31.57 2.52 -36.47
CA VAL A 176 30.70 3.06 -37.53
C VAL A 176 29.41 3.68 -37.00
N GLY A 177 29.11 3.49 -35.72
CA GLY A 177 27.88 4.01 -35.13
C GLY A 177 27.61 3.53 -33.71
N TYR A 178 26.35 3.65 -33.30
CA TYR A 178 25.84 3.27 -31.99
C TYR A 178 24.70 2.26 -32.15
N ILE A 179 24.61 1.34 -31.20
CA ILE A 179 23.46 0.45 -31.02
C ILE A 179 22.89 0.74 -29.63
N GLY A 180 21.62 1.09 -29.58
CA GLY A 180 20.85 1.27 -28.36
C GLY A 180 19.79 0.20 -28.25
N VAL A 181 19.72 -0.45 -27.09
CA VAL A 181 18.61 -1.32 -26.70
C VAL A 181 17.93 -0.70 -25.49
N ALA A 182 16.61 -0.52 -25.54
CA ALA A 182 15.85 0.16 -24.51
C ALA A 182 14.66 -0.69 -24.04
N THR A 183 14.44 -0.68 -22.73
CA THR A 183 13.25 -1.24 -22.08
C THR A 183 12.47 -0.10 -21.44
N ASP A 184 11.17 -0.01 -21.69
CA ASP A 184 10.29 0.99 -21.04
C ASP A 184 10.03 0.59 -19.58
N LEU A 185 10.37 1.45 -18.64
CA LEU A 185 10.16 1.22 -17.20
C LEU A 185 8.85 1.85 -16.68
N SER A 186 8.01 2.43 -17.54
CA SER A 186 6.82 3.18 -17.13
C SER A 186 5.86 2.35 -16.29
N GLU A 187 5.51 1.15 -16.75
CA GLU A 187 4.56 0.28 -16.04
C GLU A 187 5.15 -0.21 -14.72
N GLN A 188 6.43 -0.57 -14.70
CA GLN A 188 7.11 -0.97 -13.47
C GLN A 188 7.12 0.16 -12.44
N LYS A 189 7.51 1.38 -12.86
CA LYS A 189 7.54 2.54 -11.96
C LYS A 189 6.15 2.92 -11.46
N LYS A 190 5.10 2.85 -12.30
CA LYS A 190 3.70 3.06 -11.85
C LYS A 190 3.29 2.08 -10.76
N VAL A 191 3.66 0.79 -10.91
CA VAL A 191 3.35 -0.24 -9.90
C VAL A 191 4.13 0.02 -8.61
N GLU A 192 5.42 0.37 -8.71
CA GLU A 192 6.25 0.73 -7.55
C GLU A 192 5.73 1.97 -6.83
N ASP A 193 5.36 3.02 -7.56
CA ASP A 193 4.81 4.26 -7.01
C ASP A 193 3.44 4.02 -6.36
N ALA A 194 2.54 3.26 -7.01
CA ALA A 194 1.24 2.90 -6.44
C ALA A 194 1.40 2.05 -5.17
N LEU A 195 2.35 1.12 -5.16
CA LEU A 195 2.68 0.33 -3.97
C LEU A 195 3.19 1.22 -2.84
N ARG A 196 4.13 2.12 -3.15
CA ARG A 196 4.69 3.08 -2.19
C ARG A 196 3.63 4.02 -1.62
N GLU A 197 2.74 4.53 -2.48
CA GLU A 197 1.64 5.40 -2.07
C GLU A 197 0.68 4.66 -1.12
N ASN A 198 0.35 3.40 -1.45
CA ASN A 198 -0.49 2.56 -0.59
C ASN A 198 0.18 2.22 0.74
N GLU A 199 1.49 1.94 0.75
CA GLU A 199 2.25 1.71 1.99
C GLU A 199 2.22 2.96 2.89
N ILE A 200 2.46 4.15 2.31
CA ILE A 200 2.41 5.42 3.03
C ILE A 200 1.00 5.67 3.60
N LYS A 201 -0.04 5.51 2.79
CA LYS A 201 -1.45 5.67 3.23
C LYS A 201 -1.79 4.70 4.37
N PHE A 202 -1.43 3.43 4.23
CA PHE A 202 -1.64 2.43 5.27
C PHE A 202 -0.91 2.83 6.56
N ARG A 203 0.36 3.22 6.48
CA ARG A 203 1.15 3.63 7.66
C ARG A 203 0.51 4.82 8.39
N TYR A 204 0.04 5.82 7.65
CA TYR A 204 -0.66 6.97 8.24
C TYR A 204 -1.97 6.56 8.89
N LEU A 205 -2.83 5.80 8.22
CA LEU A 205 -4.12 5.37 8.79
C LEU A 205 -3.93 4.50 10.04
N PHE A 206 -2.97 3.58 9.98
CA PHE A 206 -2.65 2.67 11.07
C PHE A 206 -2.14 3.41 12.32
N ASN A 207 -1.25 4.40 12.14
CA ASN A 207 -0.68 5.17 13.25
C ASN A 207 -1.57 6.32 13.74
N LEU A 208 -2.41 6.92 12.89
CA LEU A 208 -3.35 7.97 13.29
C LEU A 208 -4.50 7.44 14.15
N SER A 209 -4.76 6.12 14.12
CA SER A 209 -5.79 5.50 14.93
C SER A 209 -5.62 5.84 16.42
N PRO A 210 -6.66 6.37 17.09
CA PRO A 210 -6.60 6.69 18.52
C PRO A 210 -6.64 5.44 19.41
N GLN A 211 -6.89 4.27 18.81
CA GLN A 211 -6.92 2.99 19.49
C GLN A 211 -5.63 2.20 19.21
N PRO A 212 -5.10 1.48 20.20
CA PRO A 212 -4.06 0.48 19.94
C PRO A 212 -4.52 -0.51 18.87
N ILE A 213 -3.61 -0.84 17.96
CA ILE A 213 -3.82 -1.87 16.94
C ILE A 213 -2.60 -2.79 16.94
N SER A 214 -2.84 -4.09 16.87
CA SER A 214 -1.82 -5.12 16.66
C SER A 214 -2.20 -6.05 15.52
N MET A 215 -1.21 -6.49 14.77
CA MET A 215 -1.32 -7.59 13.82
C MET A 215 -0.52 -8.77 14.35
N THR A 216 -1.17 -9.92 14.46
CA THR A 216 -0.56 -11.16 14.97
C THR A 216 -0.78 -12.32 14.02
N ASP A 217 0.07 -13.34 14.09
CA ASP A 217 -0.28 -14.65 13.53
C ASP A 217 -1.28 -15.39 14.44
N LEU A 218 -1.80 -16.53 13.98
CA LEU A 218 -2.73 -17.34 14.77
C LEU A 218 -2.10 -17.98 16.02
N ASN A 219 -0.77 -17.97 16.13
CA ASN A 219 -0.02 -18.38 17.32
C ASN A 219 0.18 -17.22 18.31
N GLY A 220 -0.33 -16.03 18.01
CA GLY A 220 -0.27 -14.85 18.86
C GLY A 220 1.08 -14.13 18.81
N LYS A 221 1.93 -14.46 17.82
CA LYS A 221 3.18 -13.74 17.59
C LYS A 221 2.89 -12.41 16.94
N ILE A 222 3.43 -11.34 17.51
CA ILE A 222 3.23 -9.97 17.04
C ILE A 222 4.08 -9.70 15.81
N LEU A 223 3.44 -9.25 14.74
CA LEU A 223 4.07 -8.92 13.46
C LEU A 223 4.15 -7.42 13.23
N ASP A 224 3.13 -6.68 13.65
CA ASP A 224 3.07 -5.23 13.57
C ASP A 224 2.21 -4.67 14.72
N VAL A 225 2.51 -3.45 15.17
CA VAL A 225 1.75 -2.68 16.15
C VAL A 225 1.79 -1.20 15.78
N ASN A 226 0.70 -0.47 15.99
CA ASN A 226 0.71 0.97 15.76
C ASN A 226 1.39 1.73 16.91
N GLU A 227 1.61 3.03 16.71
CA GLU A 227 2.19 3.91 17.74
C GLU A 227 1.35 3.93 19.02
N LYS A 228 0.02 3.97 18.87
CA LYS A 228 -0.90 3.98 20.02
C LYS A 228 -0.75 2.75 20.91
N PHE A 229 -0.52 1.58 20.31
CA PHE A 229 -0.25 0.35 21.05
C PHE A 229 1.03 0.46 21.86
N CYS A 230 2.10 0.96 21.26
CA CYS A 230 3.37 1.16 21.94
C CYS A 230 3.22 2.12 23.14
N GLU A 231 2.52 3.25 22.94
CA GLU A 231 2.24 4.23 23.99
C GLU A 231 1.44 3.65 25.16
N LYS A 232 0.30 2.99 24.86
CA LYS A 232 -0.62 2.48 25.88
C LYS A 232 -0.04 1.29 26.63
N MET A 233 0.61 0.37 25.93
CA MET A 233 1.21 -0.82 26.53
C MET A 233 2.60 -0.53 27.13
N ARG A 234 3.16 0.66 26.88
CA ARG A 234 4.49 1.11 27.35
C ARG A 234 5.64 0.20 26.91
N TYR A 235 5.55 -0.29 25.68
CA TYR A 235 6.63 -1.03 25.05
C TYR A 235 7.13 -0.29 23.81
N SER A 236 8.42 -0.42 23.48
CA SER A 236 8.87 -0.02 22.17
C SER A 236 8.43 -1.06 21.14
N ARG A 237 8.18 -0.61 19.90
CA ARG A 237 7.88 -1.50 18.77
C ARG A 237 8.91 -2.63 18.66
N LYS A 238 10.20 -2.30 18.77
CA LYS A 238 11.31 -3.27 18.66
C LYS A 238 11.24 -4.36 19.73
N ASP A 239 10.71 -4.04 20.91
CA ASP A 239 10.63 -4.99 22.02
C ASP A 239 9.43 -5.93 21.90
N VAL A 240 8.41 -5.60 21.10
CA VAL A 240 7.19 -6.43 20.97
C VAL A 240 7.13 -7.21 19.67
N ILE A 241 7.72 -6.70 18.58
CA ILE A 241 7.74 -7.44 17.32
C ILE A 241 8.44 -8.79 17.53
N GLY A 242 7.76 -9.86 17.14
CA GLY A 242 8.21 -11.23 17.24
C GLY A 242 7.94 -11.92 18.58
N LYS A 243 7.45 -11.21 19.60
CA LYS A 243 7.02 -11.80 20.88
C LYS A 243 5.59 -12.31 20.84
N SER A 244 5.25 -13.19 21.77
CA SER A 244 3.88 -13.66 21.95
C SER A 244 3.08 -12.62 22.76
N LEU A 245 1.79 -12.44 22.44
CA LEU A 245 0.89 -11.66 23.28
C LEU A 245 0.86 -12.19 24.73
N LEU A 246 1.04 -13.50 24.94
CA LEU A 246 1.09 -14.11 26.27
C LEU A 246 2.24 -13.53 27.11
N ASP A 247 3.39 -13.26 26.48
CA ASP A 247 4.57 -12.68 27.15
C ASP A 247 4.31 -11.23 27.61
N LEU A 248 3.28 -10.58 27.05
CA LEU A 248 2.88 -9.22 27.37
C LEU A 248 1.75 -9.16 28.41
N GLY A 249 1.39 -10.28 29.03
CA GLY A 249 0.36 -10.34 30.08
C GLY A 249 -1.06 -10.59 29.57
N PHE A 250 -1.22 -11.09 28.33
CA PHE A 250 -2.52 -11.55 27.84
C PHE A 250 -2.93 -12.87 28.50
N PRO A 251 -4.15 -13.00 29.04
CA PRO A 251 -4.61 -14.24 29.64
C PRO A 251 -4.66 -15.39 28.63
N ALA A 252 -4.08 -16.54 28.98
CA ALA A 252 -3.98 -17.69 28.09
C ALA A 252 -5.35 -18.31 27.77
N GLU A 253 -6.27 -18.35 28.74
CA GLU A 253 -7.62 -18.89 28.56
C GLU A 253 -8.45 -18.06 27.59
N ASP A 254 -8.38 -16.73 27.70
CA ASP A 254 -9.06 -15.81 26.79
C ASP A 254 -8.52 -15.88 25.38
N ARG A 255 -7.20 -16.09 25.23
CA ARG A 255 -6.55 -16.21 23.93
C ARG A 255 -7.13 -17.37 23.12
N GLN A 256 -7.29 -18.55 23.73
CA GLN A 256 -7.78 -19.72 22.98
C GLN A 256 -9.21 -19.47 22.49
N ARG A 257 -10.10 -19.01 23.37
CA ARG A 257 -11.48 -18.68 23.02
C ARG A 257 -11.57 -17.61 21.93
N PHE A 258 -10.73 -16.59 22.03
CA PHE A 258 -10.64 -15.52 21.03
C PHE A 258 -10.23 -16.04 19.65
N ILE A 259 -9.21 -16.90 19.56
CA ILE A 259 -8.77 -17.49 18.29
C ILE A 259 -9.83 -18.44 17.73
N ASP A 260 -10.49 -19.23 18.57
CA ASP A 260 -11.55 -20.14 18.14
C ASP A 260 -12.71 -19.34 17.53
N GLN A 261 -13.13 -18.25 18.16
CA GLN A 261 -14.17 -17.35 17.62
C GLN A 261 -13.72 -16.68 16.32
N LEU A 262 -12.49 -16.18 16.26
CA LEU A 262 -11.95 -15.50 15.08
C LEU A 262 -11.85 -16.44 13.87
N THR A 263 -11.46 -17.69 14.09
CA THR A 263 -11.30 -18.69 13.02
C THR A 263 -12.63 -19.27 12.57
N GLN A 264 -13.62 -19.39 13.46
CA GLN A 264 -14.97 -19.86 13.11
C GLN A 264 -15.79 -18.79 12.37
N ASN A 265 -15.73 -17.53 12.82
CA ASN A 265 -16.61 -16.47 12.32
C ASN A 265 -15.92 -15.55 11.30
N GLY A 266 -14.59 -15.53 11.26
CA GLY A 266 -13.79 -14.59 10.45
C GLY A 266 -13.56 -13.23 11.11
N ASP A 267 -14.33 -12.91 12.15
CA ASP A 267 -14.18 -11.72 12.97
C ASP A 267 -14.61 -11.97 14.43
N VAL A 268 -14.17 -11.08 15.32
CA VAL A 268 -14.55 -11.02 16.72
C VAL A 268 -14.90 -9.58 17.04
N ALA A 269 -16.08 -9.34 17.61
CA ALA A 269 -16.52 -8.02 18.03
C ALA A 269 -16.91 -8.05 19.52
N GLY A 270 -16.34 -7.14 20.30
CA GLY A 270 -16.76 -6.95 21.68
C GLY A 270 -16.17 -7.94 22.70
N TYR A 271 -15.06 -8.62 22.39
CA TYR A 271 -14.48 -9.59 23.34
C TYR A 271 -13.74 -8.86 24.47
N GLU A 272 -14.28 -8.88 25.68
CA GLU A 272 -13.74 -8.15 26.81
C GLU A 272 -12.72 -8.96 27.61
N ILE A 273 -11.58 -8.33 27.90
CA ILE A 273 -10.52 -8.90 28.73
C ILE A 273 -9.96 -7.87 29.72
N SER A 274 -9.42 -8.39 30.81
CA SER A 274 -8.61 -7.62 31.75
C SER A 274 -7.14 -7.78 31.40
N LEU A 275 -6.50 -6.69 30.98
CA LEU A 275 -5.07 -6.66 30.65
C LEU A 275 -4.26 -6.05 31.78
N GLN A 276 -3.23 -6.75 32.23
CA GLN A 276 -2.27 -6.22 33.19
C GLN A 276 -1.13 -5.53 32.45
N LEU A 277 -1.02 -4.22 32.61
CA LEU A 277 0.07 -3.42 32.04
C LEU A 277 1.39 -3.66 32.79
N LEU A 278 2.50 -3.19 32.20
CA LEU A 278 3.85 -3.32 32.77
C LEU A 278 3.98 -2.71 34.18
N ASN A 279 3.22 -1.65 34.48
CA ASN A 279 3.17 -1.00 35.80
C ASN A 279 2.24 -1.72 36.80
N LYS A 280 1.72 -2.91 36.46
CA LYS A 280 0.71 -3.68 37.21
C LYS A 280 -0.68 -3.04 37.30
N GLU A 281 -0.93 -1.94 36.58
CA GLU A 281 -2.31 -1.44 36.44
C GLU A 281 -3.13 -2.41 35.58
N VAL A 282 -4.39 -2.59 35.95
CA VAL A 282 -5.34 -3.39 35.18
C VAL A 282 -6.16 -2.46 34.29
N MET A 283 -6.15 -2.73 32.99
CA MET A 283 -6.96 -2.07 31.99
C MET A 283 -8.07 -3.02 31.53
N GLN A 284 -9.31 -2.54 31.53
CA GLN A 284 -10.42 -3.26 30.91
C GLN A 284 -10.44 -2.91 29.42
N VAL A 285 -10.32 -3.92 28.58
CA VAL A 285 -10.17 -3.74 27.14
C VAL A 285 -11.16 -4.62 26.40
N GLN A 286 -11.86 -4.01 25.46
CA GLN A 286 -12.73 -4.69 24.52
C GLN A 286 -12.01 -4.84 23.19
N LEU A 287 -11.90 -6.08 22.71
CA LEU A 287 -11.19 -6.44 21.49
C LEU A 287 -12.14 -6.52 20.30
N TYR A 288 -11.67 -5.97 19.19
CA TYR A 288 -12.27 -6.12 17.87
C TYR A 288 -11.22 -6.67 16.93
N ALA A 289 -11.48 -7.81 16.31
CA ALA A 289 -10.51 -8.43 15.42
C ALA A 289 -11.12 -8.93 14.14
N LYS A 290 -10.32 -8.89 13.08
CA LYS A 290 -10.66 -9.46 11.78
C LYS A 290 -9.55 -10.38 11.31
N LEU A 291 -9.96 -11.53 10.80
CA LEU A 291 -9.08 -12.49 10.15
C LEU A 291 -8.77 -11.97 8.74
N ILE A 292 -7.50 -11.76 8.45
CA ILE A 292 -7.02 -11.29 7.14
C ILE A 292 -6.07 -12.32 6.55
N GLU A 293 -6.14 -12.48 5.23
CA GLU A 293 -5.26 -13.37 4.48
C GLU A 293 -4.23 -12.54 3.71
N ILE A 294 -2.95 -12.82 3.91
CA ILE A 294 -1.85 -12.21 3.17
C ILE A 294 -0.91 -13.31 2.70
N LYS A 295 -0.73 -13.43 1.37
CA LYS A 295 0.15 -14.45 0.75
C LYS A 295 -0.14 -15.88 1.27
N ASN A 296 -1.42 -16.27 1.31
CA ASN A 296 -1.91 -17.58 1.77
C ASN A 296 -1.61 -17.89 3.25
N SER A 297 -1.38 -16.86 4.06
CA SER A 297 -1.22 -16.98 5.51
C SER A 297 -2.25 -16.12 6.21
N PHE A 298 -2.83 -16.63 7.29
CA PHE A 298 -3.86 -15.96 8.06
C PHE A 298 -3.27 -15.18 9.24
N TYR A 299 -3.78 -13.97 9.43
CA TYR A 299 -3.36 -13.05 10.48
C TYR A 299 -4.58 -12.44 11.17
N ALA A 300 -4.43 -12.12 12.45
CA ALA A 300 -5.43 -11.41 13.22
C ALA A 300 -5.05 -9.93 13.30
N LEU A 301 -5.84 -9.05 12.68
CA LEU A 301 -5.76 -7.61 12.89
C LEU A 301 -6.70 -7.24 14.04
N THR A 302 -6.14 -6.86 15.18
CA THR A 302 -6.88 -6.62 16.43
C THR A 302 -6.77 -5.15 16.84
N VAL A 303 -7.91 -4.54 17.13
CA VAL A 303 -8.06 -3.21 17.70
C VAL A 303 -8.47 -3.35 19.16
N PHE A 304 -7.85 -2.56 20.02
CA PHE A 304 -8.08 -2.58 21.47
C PHE A 304 -8.84 -1.31 21.88
N HIS A 305 -10.04 -1.48 22.41
CA HIS A 305 -10.83 -0.38 22.93
C HIS A 305 -10.76 -0.35 24.47
N ASP A 306 -10.15 0.70 25.04
CA ASP A 306 -10.03 0.89 26.49
C ASP A 306 -11.38 1.37 27.07
N ILE A 307 -12.09 0.45 27.74
CA ILE A 307 -13.40 0.70 28.35
C ILE A 307 -13.30 1.05 29.84
N THR A 308 -12.08 1.10 30.39
CA THR A 308 -11.82 1.48 31.79
C THR A 308 -12.43 2.84 32.16
N PRO A 309 -12.30 3.91 31.34
CA PRO A 309 -12.90 5.20 31.64
C PRO A 309 -14.44 5.15 31.67
N GLN A 310 -15.03 4.37 30.76
CA GLN A 310 -16.48 4.23 30.65
C GLN A 310 -17.05 3.56 31.91
N HIS A 311 -16.48 2.43 32.33
CA HIS A 311 -16.92 1.74 33.56
C HIS A 311 -16.77 2.62 34.81
N ARG A 312 -15.73 3.46 34.88
CA ARG A 312 -15.56 4.41 35.99
C ARG A 312 -16.66 5.48 36.01
N LEU A 313 -17.01 6.02 34.84
CA LEU A 313 -18.09 7.01 34.71
C LEU A 313 -19.45 6.41 35.03
N GLU A 314 -19.73 5.20 34.54
CA GLU A 314 -20.96 4.46 34.84
C GLU A 314 -21.09 4.19 36.34
N ALA A 315 -20.02 3.74 37.00
CA ALA A 315 -20.01 3.53 38.45
C ALA A 315 -20.26 4.83 39.23
N GLN A 316 -19.64 5.94 38.81
CA GLN A 316 -19.86 7.26 39.41
C GLN A 316 -21.30 7.74 39.23
N LEU A 317 -21.88 7.55 38.06
CA LEU A 317 -23.26 7.93 37.78
C LEU A 317 -24.25 7.12 38.61
N VAL A 318 -24.08 5.80 38.69
CA VAL A 318 -24.89 4.92 39.55
C VAL A 318 -24.80 5.34 41.01
N GLN A 319 -23.61 5.70 41.49
CA GLN A 319 -23.43 6.20 42.86
C GLN A 319 -24.11 7.56 43.08
N SER A 320 -24.03 8.47 42.11
CA SER A 320 -24.71 9.77 42.16
C SER A 320 -26.23 9.63 42.22
N GLN A 321 -26.81 8.76 41.38
CA GLN A 321 -28.26 8.50 41.38
C GLN A 321 -28.74 7.90 42.70
N LYS A 322 -27.98 6.97 43.27
CA LYS A 322 -28.28 6.43 44.62
C LYS A 322 -28.27 7.55 45.66
N MET A 323 -27.32 8.47 45.59
CA MET A 323 -27.20 9.58 46.53
C MET A 323 -28.36 10.58 46.40
N GLU A 324 -28.79 10.88 45.18
CA GLU A 324 -29.96 11.73 44.90
C GLU A 324 -31.26 11.11 45.45
N ALA A 325 -31.48 9.80 45.23
CA ALA A 325 -32.65 9.10 45.75
C ALA A 325 -32.70 9.11 47.29
N ILE A 326 -31.55 8.87 47.95
CA ILE A 326 -31.42 8.98 49.41
C ILE A 326 -31.69 10.44 49.84
N GLY A 327 -31.16 11.42 49.11
CA GLY A 327 -31.43 12.87 49.23
C GLY A 327 -32.90 13.22 49.40
N THR A 328 -33.70 12.81 48.42
CA THR A 328 -35.12 13.12 48.34
C THR A 328 -35.91 12.45 49.47
N LEU A 329 -35.64 11.18 49.75
CA LEU A 329 -36.30 10.43 50.83
C LEU A 329 -35.95 10.98 52.22
N ALA A 330 -34.68 11.26 52.47
CA ALA A 330 -34.21 11.84 53.72
C ALA A 330 -34.82 13.24 53.96
N GLY A 331 -34.99 14.03 52.90
CA GLY A 331 -35.68 15.33 52.94
C GLY A 331 -37.09 15.26 53.50
N GLY A 332 -37.93 14.38 52.93
CA GLY A 332 -39.31 14.18 53.37
C GLY A 332 -39.40 13.59 54.77
N ILE A 333 -38.64 12.51 55.03
CA ILE A 333 -38.63 11.83 56.34
C ILE A 333 -38.18 12.79 57.46
N ALA A 334 -37.14 13.59 57.21
CA ALA A 334 -36.64 14.53 58.20
C ALA A 334 -37.63 15.66 58.49
N HIS A 335 -38.38 16.14 57.49
CA HIS A 335 -39.45 17.10 57.72
C HIS A 335 -40.51 16.52 58.68
N ASP A 336 -40.94 15.28 58.45
CA ASP A 336 -41.98 14.65 59.26
C ASP A 336 -41.51 14.36 60.69
N PHE A 337 -40.26 13.89 60.88
CA PHE A 337 -39.68 13.74 62.21
C PHE A 337 -39.57 15.06 62.96
N ASN A 338 -39.15 16.14 62.28
CA ASN A 338 -39.06 17.46 62.91
C ASN A 338 -40.43 17.97 63.36
N ASN A 339 -41.50 17.69 62.61
CA ASN A 339 -42.86 18.06 63.02
C ASN A 339 -43.28 17.34 64.31
N ILE A 340 -43.05 16.03 64.39
CA ILE A 340 -43.37 15.22 65.58
C ILE A 340 -42.52 15.66 66.78
N LEU A 341 -41.20 15.81 66.58
CA LEU A 341 -40.28 16.23 67.65
C LEU A 341 -40.60 17.65 68.14
N SER A 342 -40.96 18.57 67.25
CA SER A 342 -41.31 19.95 67.66
C SER A 342 -42.56 19.97 68.53
N ALA A 343 -43.58 19.15 68.19
CA ALA A 343 -44.77 19.01 69.02
C ALA A 343 -44.43 18.40 70.39
N ILE A 344 -43.66 17.30 70.44
CA ILE A 344 -43.24 16.65 71.69
C ILE A 344 -42.45 17.63 72.57
N LEU A 345 -41.44 18.30 72.01
CA LEU A 345 -40.61 19.25 72.73
C LEU A 345 -41.43 20.45 73.25
N GLY A 346 -42.35 20.97 72.43
CA GLY A 346 -43.24 22.07 72.83
C GLY A 346 -44.16 21.70 74.00
N TYR A 347 -44.77 20.51 73.98
CA TYR A 347 -45.59 20.05 75.11
C TYR A 347 -44.78 19.80 76.38
N ILE A 348 -43.53 19.32 76.26
CA ILE A 348 -42.63 19.16 77.40
C ILE A 348 -42.27 20.52 78.00
N GLU A 349 -41.95 21.52 77.18
CA GLU A 349 -41.69 22.89 77.65
C GLU A 349 -42.90 23.47 78.39
N LEU A 350 -44.12 23.31 77.85
CA LEU A 350 -45.34 23.75 78.51
C LEU A 350 -45.58 23.03 79.84
N ALA A 351 -45.40 21.71 79.88
CA ALA A 351 -45.59 20.92 81.11
C ALA A 351 -44.61 21.32 82.22
N ARG A 352 -43.39 21.71 81.86
CA ARG A 352 -42.38 22.20 82.82
C ARG A 352 -42.74 23.51 83.49
N ILE A 353 -43.54 24.38 82.85
CA ILE A 353 -43.96 25.67 83.44
C ILE A 353 -44.80 25.45 84.71
N TYR A 354 -45.55 24.35 84.77
CA TYR A 354 -46.49 24.06 85.86
C TYR A 354 -45.92 23.16 86.96
N ILE A 355 -44.63 22.81 86.91
CA ILE A 355 -43.99 21.87 87.84
C ILE A 355 -42.76 22.52 88.47
N GLU A 356 -42.62 22.43 89.79
CA GLU A 356 -41.46 22.97 90.50
C GLU A 356 -40.15 22.25 90.11
N PRO A 357 -39.00 22.96 90.03
CA PRO A 357 -37.73 22.39 89.57
C PRO A 357 -37.20 21.21 90.40
N ASP A 358 -37.50 21.17 91.70
CA ASP A 358 -37.06 20.11 92.61
C ASP A 358 -37.96 18.85 92.53
N ASN A 359 -39.01 18.88 91.72
CA ASN A 359 -39.91 17.75 91.53
C ASN A 359 -39.27 16.69 90.62
N LYS A 360 -39.36 15.41 91.01
CA LYS A 360 -38.87 14.27 90.21
C LYS A 360 -39.46 14.23 88.80
N VAL A 361 -40.71 14.67 88.61
CA VAL A 361 -41.35 14.74 87.28
C VAL A 361 -40.68 15.78 86.39
N PHE A 362 -40.24 16.91 86.96
CA PHE A 362 -39.46 17.92 86.23
C PHE A 362 -38.15 17.33 85.71
N GLN A 363 -37.45 16.55 86.54
CA GLN A 363 -36.21 15.87 86.13
C GLN A 363 -36.44 14.84 85.01
N TYR A 364 -37.54 14.10 85.03
CA TYR A 364 -37.89 13.19 83.93
C TYR A 364 -38.21 13.95 82.63
N LEU A 365 -38.97 15.04 82.70
CA LEU A 365 -39.26 15.89 81.55
C LEU A 365 -37.98 16.49 80.95
N GLU A 366 -37.01 16.87 81.77
CA GLU A 366 -35.72 17.38 81.34
C GLU A 366 -34.91 16.33 80.55
N GLU A 367 -34.90 15.07 81.00
CA GLU A 367 -34.21 14.00 80.27
C GLU A 367 -34.89 13.65 78.95
N VAL A 368 -36.24 13.67 78.90
CA VAL A 368 -36.98 13.49 77.64
C VAL A 368 -36.72 14.66 76.69
N PHE A 369 -36.67 15.89 77.19
CA PHE A 369 -36.35 17.08 76.39
C PHE A 369 -34.93 17.00 75.79
N LYS A 370 -33.93 16.61 76.59
CA LYS A 370 -32.56 16.36 76.10
C LYS A 370 -32.51 15.22 75.08
N ALA A 371 -33.28 14.16 75.26
CA ALA A 371 -33.38 13.06 74.30
C ALA A 371 -34.02 13.51 72.97
N GLY A 372 -35.10 14.30 73.02
CA GLY A 372 -35.76 14.84 71.83
C GLY A 372 -34.88 15.81 71.04
N ASN A 373 -34.10 16.66 71.72
CA ASN A 373 -33.12 17.52 71.06
C ASN A 373 -31.98 16.72 70.41
N ARG A 374 -31.48 15.67 71.07
CA ARG A 374 -30.52 14.74 70.44
C ARG A 374 -31.09 14.07 69.19
N ALA A 375 -32.35 13.65 69.22
CA ALA A 375 -33.03 13.08 68.05
C ALA A 375 -33.15 14.09 66.90
N LYS A 376 -33.46 15.36 67.22
CA LYS A 376 -33.52 16.46 66.24
C LYS A 376 -32.15 16.71 65.59
N ASP A 377 -31.08 16.66 66.35
CA ASP A 377 -29.72 16.84 65.82
C ASP A 377 -29.29 15.67 64.91
N LEU A 378 -29.65 14.43 65.27
CA LEU A 378 -29.43 13.26 64.40
C LEU A 378 -30.16 13.39 63.06
N VAL A 379 -31.42 13.83 63.08
CA VAL A 379 -32.19 14.07 61.85
C VAL A 379 -31.53 15.14 60.96
N ARG A 380 -30.97 16.19 61.56
CA ARG A 380 -30.21 17.22 60.83
C ARG A 380 -28.91 16.69 60.22
N GLN A 381 -28.20 15.79 60.90
CA GLN A 381 -26.98 15.17 60.37
C GLN A 381 -27.27 14.29 59.15
N ILE A 382 -28.37 13.51 59.18
CA ILE A 382 -28.79 12.68 58.04
C ILE A 382 -29.08 13.56 56.81
N LEU A 383 -29.76 14.70 56.99
CA LEU A 383 -29.98 15.68 55.93
C LEU A 383 -28.68 16.27 55.36
N SER A 384 -27.69 16.52 56.22
CA SER A 384 -26.39 17.07 55.80
C SER A 384 -25.62 16.08 54.94
N ILE A 385 -25.67 14.79 55.26
CA ILE A 385 -25.03 13.74 54.47
C ILE A 385 -25.69 13.65 53.09
N SER A 386 -27.02 13.65 53.07
CA SER A 386 -27.82 13.58 51.84
C SER A 386 -27.64 14.76 50.88
N ARG A 387 -27.37 15.97 51.41
CA ARG A 387 -27.22 17.20 50.63
C ARG A 387 -25.79 17.46 50.13
N GLN A 388 -24.82 16.62 50.44
CA GLN A 388 -23.49 16.72 49.84
C GLN A 388 -23.49 16.15 48.40
N THR A 389 -24.20 16.82 47.50
CA THR A 389 -23.96 16.77 46.07
C THR A 389 -23.25 18.07 45.67
N GLU A 390 -21.99 17.91 45.25
CA GLU A 390 -21.10 18.92 44.67
C GLU A 390 -20.84 20.22 45.48
N GLN A 391 -19.88 20.18 46.41
CA GLN A 391 -19.08 21.38 46.65
C GLN A 391 -18.14 21.59 45.45
N LYS A 392 -18.55 22.44 44.49
CA LYS A 392 -17.61 23.01 43.51
C LYS A 392 -16.49 23.71 44.28
N ARG A 393 -15.32 23.07 44.36
CA ARG A 393 -14.11 23.69 44.91
C ARG A 393 -13.78 24.91 44.05
N LYS A 394 -14.05 26.11 44.56
CA LYS A 394 -13.56 27.36 43.98
C LYS A 394 -12.17 27.63 44.55
N PRO A 395 -11.22 28.14 43.75
CA PRO A 395 -9.92 28.57 44.29
C PRO A 395 -10.16 29.67 45.33
N VAL A 396 -9.72 29.42 46.56
CA VAL A 396 -9.83 30.37 47.67
C VAL A 396 -8.50 31.12 47.80
N ASN A 397 -8.56 32.45 47.89
CA ASN A 397 -7.38 33.26 48.13
C ASN A 397 -6.95 33.10 49.60
N ILE A 398 -5.95 32.26 49.83
CA ILE A 398 -5.39 31.92 51.15
C ILE A 398 -4.96 33.17 51.94
N THR A 399 -4.62 34.27 51.25
CA THR A 399 -4.21 35.55 51.86
C THR A 399 -5.31 36.18 52.72
N VAL A 400 -6.59 35.95 52.39
CA VAL A 400 -7.72 36.49 53.17
C VAL A 400 -7.89 35.72 54.49
N ILE A 401 -7.75 34.39 54.45
CA ILE A 401 -7.90 33.53 55.62
C ILE A 401 -6.75 33.73 56.62
N ILE A 402 -5.53 33.93 56.13
CA ILE A 402 -4.36 34.18 57.01
C ILE A 402 -4.50 35.54 57.74
N ARG A 403 -5.11 36.55 57.13
CA ARG A 403 -5.36 37.84 57.80
C ARG A 403 -6.41 37.77 58.90
N GLU A 404 -7.46 36.97 58.73
CA GLU A 404 -8.49 36.77 59.76
C GLU A 404 -7.99 35.92 60.94
N ALA A 405 -7.07 34.98 60.70
CA ALA A 405 -6.52 34.13 61.76
C ALA A 405 -5.43 34.81 62.60
N LEU A 406 -4.90 35.96 62.16
CA LEU A 406 -3.83 36.71 62.84
C LEU A 406 -4.35 37.96 63.59
N HIS A 407 -5.66 38.07 63.82
CA HIS A 407 -6.27 39.14 64.61
C HIS A 407 -6.83 38.65 65.95
#